data_AF-A0A0C5VGL9-F1
#
_entry.id   AF-A0A0C5VGL9-F1
#
_cell.length_a   1.000
_cell.length_b   1.000
_cell.length_c   1.000
_cell.angle_alpha   90.00
_cell.angle_beta   90.00
_cell.angle_gamma   90.00
#
_symmetry.space_group_name_H-M   'P 1'
#
loop_
_entity.id
_entity.type
_entity.pdbx_description
1 polymer ?
#
loop_
_entity_poly.entity_id
_entity_poly.type
_entity_poly.pdbx_seq_one_letter_code
_entity_poly.pdbx_strand_id
1 'polypeptide(L)'
;MKFFYLWDFMSLAKYSADIPEYLRQLGIALVITSNTAGRIFTLSSDGHQVNQTSVRVRKPMGIALNGEYMAISNFQGVTLYKNDKRSTGLMPENPFSRLFYPMTHFVSYGLNHHDLAFTRHGLISVNTTCACLGQVDTYGEYGFKTFWKPEFISRLSPEDCCHLNGMAVDEEGEIRYVTAFSTNDVGSSWRENVMAAGVVINVQTGATVLDGFTMPHSPRWYNNRLYFFSSATEELFEYFPEQQTVNKLFQFDGFIRGLDFAGQYAFIGVSRLRKSRAFGFLPIVEKVIRPGVVVFDLQARKVVGEIVFPDGVDEIFDVKVLPDTESATVYDPNAPGAMKAIISESLISWIREDN
;
A
#
# COMPACT_ATOMS: atom_id res chain seq x y z
N MET A 1 -12.87 -33.06 13.31
CA MET A 1 -12.31 -31.93 14.08
C MET A 1 -12.27 -30.74 13.14
N LYS A 2 -13.19 -29.78 13.27
CA LYS A 2 -13.33 -28.65 12.33
C LYS A 2 -12.38 -27.54 12.79
N PHE A 3 -11.33 -27.25 12.02
CA PHE A 3 -10.51 -26.05 12.24
C PHE A 3 -11.32 -24.84 11.74
N PHE A 4 -11.89 -24.07 12.67
CA PHE A 4 -12.80 -22.96 12.38
C PHE A 4 -12.04 -21.74 11.80
N TYR A 5 -12.42 -21.33 10.58
CA TYR A 5 -12.29 -20.01 9.95
C TYR A 5 -10.90 -19.34 9.97
N LEU A 6 -10.03 -19.74 9.04
CA LEU A 6 -8.82 -18.97 8.69
C LEU A 6 -9.14 -17.65 7.96
N TRP A 7 -10.35 -17.53 7.40
CA TRP A 7 -10.77 -16.41 6.56
C TRP A 7 -12.16 -15.96 7.00
N ASP A 8 -12.30 -14.66 7.25
CA ASP A 8 -13.54 -14.06 7.69
C ASP A 8 -14.46 -13.81 6.47
N PHE A 9 -15.71 -14.27 6.55
CA PHE A 9 -16.67 -14.20 5.44
C PHE A 9 -17.27 -12.79 5.33
N MET A 10 -16.53 -11.89 4.67
CA MET A 10 -17.12 -10.71 4.05
C MET A 10 -17.77 -11.08 2.71
N SER A 11 -18.72 -10.26 2.27
CA SER A 11 -19.20 -10.32 0.90
C SER A 11 -18.04 -10.21 -0.09
N LEU A 12 -18.11 -10.99 -1.16
CA LEU A 12 -17.11 -10.98 -2.22
C LEU A 12 -17.19 -9.66 -2.99
N ALA A 13 -16.03 -9.16 -3.43
CA ALA A 13 -15.98 -8.08 -4.38
C ALA A 13 -16.68 -8.48 -5.69
N LYS A 14 -17.36 -7.51 -6.31
CA LYS A 14 -17.85 -7.63 -7.68
C LYS A 14 -16.74 -7.21 -8.63
N TYR A 15 -16.72 -7.72 -9.85
CA TYR A 15 -15.67 -7.39 -10.81
C TYR A 15 -16.17 -7.43 -12.24
N SER A 16 -15.50 -6.68 -13.13
CA SER A 16 -15.71 -6.77 -14.58
C SER A 16 -15.37 -8.18 -15.09
N ALA A 17 -16.06 -8.63 -16.15
CA ALA A 17 -15.97 -10.00 -16.64
C ALA A 17 -14.55 -10.47 -16.97
N ASP A 18 -13.68 -9.57 -17.44
CA ASP A 18 -12.33 -9.90 -17.90
C ASP A 18 -11.29 -9.95 -16.77
N ILE A 19 -11.63 -9.50 -15.55
CA ILE A 19 -10.68 -9.45 -14.43
C ILE A 19 -10.05 -10.81 -14.09
N PRO A 20 -10.81 -11.92 -13.99
CA PRO A 20 -10.22 -13.23 -13.72
C PRO A 20 -9.13 -13.60 -14.72
N GLU A 21 -9.41 -13.39 -16.00
CA GLU A 21 -8.46 -13.67 -17.09
C GLU A 21 -7.25 -12.74 -17.02
N TYR A 22 -7.44 -11.44 -16.76
CA TYR A 22 -6.33 -10.50 -16.61
C TYR A 22 -5.37 -10.90 -15.48
N LEU A 23 -5.88 -11.19 -14.29
CA LEU A 23 -5.04 -11.62 -13.16
C LEU A 23 -4.30 -12.92 -13.48
N ARG A 24 -4.97 -13.87 -14.12
CA ARG A 24 -4.41 -15.16 -14.51
C ARG A 24 -3.32 -15.03 -15.58
N GLN A 25 -3.59 -14.29 -16.65
CA GLN A 25 -2.65 -14.10 -17.77
C GLN A 25 -1.41 -13.32 -17.34
N LEU A 26 -1.57 -12.34 -16.46
CA LEU A 26 -0.44 -11.60 -15.88
C LEU A 26 0.33 -12.42 -14.84
N GLY A 27 -0.24 -13.52 -14.34
CA GLY A 27 0.37 -14.36 -13.31
C GLY A 27 0.51 -13.63 -11.97
N ILE A 28 -0.48 -12.82 -11.60
CA ILE A 28 -0.43 -11.96 -10.42
C ILE A 28 -1.56 -12.21 -9.41
N ALA A 29 -1.31 -11.79 -8.18
CA ALA A 29 -2.33 -11.51 -7.17
C ALA A 29 -2.21 -10.05 -6.69
N LEU A 30 -3.25 -9.52 -6.07
CA LEU A 30 -3.27 -8.19 -5.48
C LEU A 30 -3.38 -8.30 -3.96
N VAL A 31 -2.57 -7.53 -3.23
CA VAL A 31 -2.72 -7.31 -1.78
C VAL A 31 -3.14 -5.87 -1.57
N ILE A 32 -4.20 -5.68 -0.81
CA ILE A 32 -4.86 -4.40 -0.68
C ILE A 32 -5.12 -4.13 0.79
N THR A 33 -4.74 -2.95 1.26
CA THR A 33 -5.03 -2.52 2.64
C THR A 33 -6.22 -1.59 2.67
N SER A 34 -7.07 -1.76 3.69
CA SER A 34 -8.15 -0.84 4.00
C SER A 34 -8.07 -0.43 5.47
N ASN A 35 -7.62 0.80 5.70
CA ASN A 35 -7.44 1.35 7.04
C ASN A 35 -8.77 1.39 7.81
N THR A 36 -9.82 1.94 7.20
CA THR A 36 -11.13 2.11 7.86
C THR A 36 -11.88 0.80 8.03
N ALA A 37 -11.75 -0.15 7.10
CA ALA A 37 -12.31 -1.48 7.26
C ALA A 37 -11.51 -2.34 8.25
N GLY A 38 -10.26 -1.94 8.57
CA GLY A 38 -9.37 -2.70 9.44
C GLY A 38 -8.99 -4.05 8.82
N ARG A 39 -8.69 -4.07 7.52
CA ARG A 39 -8.47 -5.30 6.77
C ARG A 39 -7.36 -5.24 5.75
N ILE A 40 -6.73 -6.38 5.55
CA ILE A 40 -5.92 -6.69 4.37
C ILE A 40 -6.73 -7.66 3.52
N PHE A 41 -6.91 -7.35 2.25
CA PHE A 41 -7.53 -8.22 1.26
C PHE A 41 -6.44 -8.82 0.37
N THR A 42 -6.61 -10.08 -0.03
CA THR A 42 -5.82 -10.67 -1.12
C THR A 42 -6.77 -11.13 -2.22
N LEU A 43 -6.50 -10.74 -3.45
CA LEU A 43 -7.27 -11.11 -4.63
C LEU A 43 -6.38 -11.88 -5.60
N SER A 44 -6.83 -13.05 -6.03
CA SER A 44 -6.13 -13.89 -7.02
C SER A 44 -7.15 -14.50 -7.98
N SER A 45 -6.70 -15.22 -9.01
CA SER A 45 -7.64 -15.84 -9.97
C SER A 45 -7.15 -17.17 -10.53
N ASP A 46 -8.09 -18.08 -10.74
CA ASP A 46 -7.90 -19.30 -11.53
C ASP A 46 -8.16 -19.09 -13.04
N GLY A 47 -8.49 -17.86 -13.46
CA GLY A 47 -8.87 -17.51 -14.83
C GLY A 47 -10.38 -17.54 -15.09
N HIS A 48 -11.18 -18.10 -14.19
CA HIS A 48 -12.65 -18.13 -14.31
C HIS A 48 -13.33 -17.24 -13.28
N GLN A 49 -12.77 -17.15 -12.07
CA GLN A 49 -13.28 -16.31 -10.99
C GLN A 49 -12.16 -15.64 -10.20
N VAL A 50 -12.51 -14.56 -9.50
CA VAL A 50 -11.62 -13.97 -8.49
C VAL A 50 -11.80 -14.70 -7.16
N ASN A 51 -10.69 -15.18 -6.60
CA ASN A 51 -10.61 -15.72 -5.26
C ASN A 51 -10.17 -14.62 -4.30
N GLN A 52 -11.01 -14.32 -3.30
CA GLN A 52 -10.78 -13.27 -2.31
C GLN A 52 -10.56 -13.86 -0.92
N THR A 53 -9.51 -13.42 -0.23
CA THR A 53 -9.34 -13.59 1.21
C THR A 53 -9.29 -12.24 1.91
N SER A 54 -9.58 -12.24 3.21
CA SER A 54 -9.32 -11.07 4.05
C SER A 54 -8.92 -11.47 5.46
N VAL A 55 -8.05 -10.66 6.07
CA VAL A 55 -7.64 -10.79 7.48
C VAL A 55 -7.84 -9.49 8.22
N ARG A 56 -8.03 -9.58 9.55
CA ARG A 56 -8.29 -8.41 10.38
C ARG A 56 -6.98 -7.87 10.91
N VAL A 57 -6.67 -6.64 10.52
CA VAL A 57 -5.51 -5.91 11.04
C VAL A 57 -5.99 -4.51 11.39
N ARG A 58 -5.56 -3.98 12.52
CA ARG A 58 -5.99 -2.64 12.93
C ARG A 58 -5.20 -1.58 12.15
N LYS A 59 -5.92 -0.74 11.39
CA LYS A 59 -5.38 0.35 10.56
C LYS A 59 -4.21 -0.07 9.63
N PRO A 60 -4.37 -1.06 8.75
CA PRO A 60 -3.33 -1.40 7.79
C PRO A 60 -3.19 -0.29 6.75
N MET A 61 -1.96 0.04 6.39
CA MET A 61 -1.64 1.20 5.53
C MET A 61 -0.69 0.78 4.39
N GLY A 62 0.53 1.30 4.33
CA GLY A 62 1.48 1.00 3.25
C GLY A 62 1.94 -0.47 3.23
N ILE A 63 2.25 -0.96 2.02
CA ILE A 63 2.72 -2.31 1.75
C ILE A 63 4.08 -2.25 1.02
N ALA A 64 5.09 -2.95 1.53
CA ALA A 64 6.32 -3.22 0.80
C ALA A 64 6.43 -4.70 0.44
N LEU A 65 7.01 -5.00 -0.72
CA LEU A 65 7.28 -6.37 -1.18
C LEU A 65 8.75 -6.46 -1.63
N ASN A 66 9.42 -7.55 -1.26
CA ASN A 66 10.74 -7.90 -1.76
C ASN A 66 10.86 -9.43 -1.84
N GLY A 67 10.61 -9.98 -3.04
CA GLY A 67 10.61 -11.42 -3.29
C GLY A 67 9.60 -12.15 -2.41
N GLU A 68 10.12 -12.88 -1.41
CA GLU A 68 9.33 -13.66 -0.46
C GLU A 68 8.95 -12.90 0.81
N TYR A 69 9.41 -11.66 0.97
CA TYR A 69 9.13 -10.84 2.15
C TYR A 69 8.11 -9.76 1.81
N MET A 70 7.17 -9.55 2.73
CA MET A 70 6.18 -8.49 2.65
C MET A 70 6.13 -7.75 3.98
N ALA A 71 6.20 -6.43 3.96
CA ALA A 71 5.99 -5.62 5.15
C ALA A 71 4.70 -4.82 5.00
N ILE A 72 3.87 -4.82 6.04
CA ILE A 72 2.62 -4.05 6.07
C ILE A 72 2.63 -3.20 7.34
N SER A 73 2.46 -1.89 7.19
CA SER A 73 2.31 -1.01 8.34
C SER A 73 0.91 -1.12 8.91
N ASN A 74 0.80 -0.97 10.23
CA ASN A 74 -0.45 -1.02 10.95
C ASN A 74 -0.43 -0.11 12.19
N PHE A 75 -1.50 -0.12 12.98
CA PHE A 75 -1.64 0.72 14.16
C PHE A 75 -0.49 0.58 15.18
N GLN A 76 0.14 -0.58 15.28
CA GLN A 76 1.18 -0.89 16.28
C GLN A 76 2.60 -0.66 15.76
N GLY A 77 2.77 -0.53 14.44
CA GLY A 77 4.07 -0.34 13.80
C GLY A 77 4.11 -1.02 12.43
N VAL A 78 5.03 -1.96 12.24
CA VAL A 78 5.21 -2.69 10.96
C VAL A 78 5.28 -4.19 11.20
N THR A 79 4.46 -4.97 10.48
CA THR A 79 4.55 -6.44 10.51
C THR A 79 5.27 -6.94 9.27
N LEU A 80 6.33 -7.70 9.49
CA LEU A 80 7.06 -8.41 8.44
C LEU A 80 6.50 -9.82 8.30
N TYR A 81 6.09 -10.15 7.09
CA TYR A 81 5.62 -11.46 6.66
C TYR A 81 6.66 -12.11 5.75
N LYS A 82 6.68 -13.43 5.76
CA LYS A 82 7.48 -14.23 4.83
C LYS A 82 6.60 -15.30 4.19
N ASN A 83 6.69 -15.41 2.87
CA ASN A 83 6.26 -16.60 2.16
C ASN A 83 7.39 -17.63 2.16
N ASP A 84 7.09 -18.87 2.55
CA ASP A 84 8.05 -19.96 2.47
C ASP A 84 7.42 -21.09 1.66
N LYS A 85 8.05 -21.47 0.55
CA LYS A 85 7.51 -22.48 -0.38
C LYS A 85 7.32 -23.85 0.27
N ARG A 86 8.01 -24.13 1.38
CA ARG A 86 7.83 -25.35 2.17
C ARG A 86 6.51 -25.36 2.94
N SER A 87 5.84 -24.20 3.09
CA SER A 87 4.55 -24.08 3.78
C SER A 87 3.35 -24.57 2.95
N THR A 88 3.51 -24.68 1.63
CA THR A 88 2.47 -25.20 0.74
C THR A 88 2.12 -26.63 1.13
N GLY A 89 0.83 -26.89 1.42
CA GLY A 89 0.34 -28.21 1.84
C GLY A 89 0.55 -28.59 3.30
N LEU A 90 1.29 -27.79 4.11
CA LEU A 90 1.47 -28.07 5.54
C LEU A 90 0.25 -27.72 6.39
N MET A 91 -0.55 -26.78 5.92
CA MET A 91 -1.89 -26.56 6.43
C MET A 91 -2.83 -27.41 5.56
N PRO A 92 -3.52 -28.43 6.13
CA PRO A 92 -4.39 -29.33 5.37
C PRO A 92 -5.47 -28.60 4.57
N GLU A 93 -5.78 -27.36 4.95
CA GLU A 93 -6.80 -26.51 4.35
C GLU A 93 -6.23 -25.21 3.75
N ASN A 94 -4.93 -25.15 3.41
CA ASN A 94 -4.37 -24.01 2.68
C ASN A 94 -4.37 -24.27 1.16
N PRO A 95 -5.35 -23.74 0.40
CA PRO A 95 -5.39 -23.89 -1.04
C PRO A 95 -4.44 -22.92 -1.79
N PHE A 96 -3.71 -22.05 -1.08
CA PHE A 96 -2.93 -20.98 -1.69
C PHE A 96 -1.49 -21.40 -1.98
N SER A 97 -1.00 -21.05 -3.18
CA SER A 97 0.38 -21.32 -3.61
C SER A 97 1.41 -20.47 -2.86
N ARG A 98 1.01 -19.28 -2.40
CA ARG A 98 1.81 -18.40 -1.54
C ARG A 98 1.04 -18.05 -0.26
N LEU A 99 1.68 -18.27 0.88
CA LEU A 99 1.16 -17.90 2.20
C LEU A 99 2.17 -16.99 2.89
N PHE A 100 1.84 -15.70 2.99
CA PHE A 100 2.65 -14.74 3.74
C PHE A 100 2.33 -14.87 5.23
N TYR A 101 3.22 -15.54 5.95
CA TYR A 101 3.09 -15.77 7.38
C TYR A 101 3.83 -14.69 8.19
N PRO A 102 3.24 -14.14 9.27
CA PRO A 102 3.88 -13.12 10.09
C PRO A 102 5.13 -13.67 10.80
N MET A 103 6.27 -13.02 10.61
CA MET A 103 7.55 -13.42 11.20
C MET A 103 7.98 -12.51 12.35
N THR A 104 7.74 -11.22 12.21
CA THR A 104 8.22 -10.22 13.17
C THR A 104 7.29 -9.02 13.16
N HIS A 105 7.10 -8.44 14.33
CA HIS A 105 6.40 -7.17 14.49
C HIS A 105 7.35 -6.13 15.08
N PHE A 106 7.64 -5.09 14.30
CA PHE A 106 8.43 -3.95 14.73
C PHE A 106 7.51 -2.93 15.36
N VAL A 107 7.70 -2.69 16.66
CA VAL A 107 6.84 -1.81 17.45
C VAL A 107 7.27 -0.35 17.26
N SER A 108 6.36 0.48 16.77
CA SER A 108 6.63 1.88 16.45
C SER A 108 5.34 2.71 16.44
N TYR A 109 4.70 2.79 17.62
CA TYR A 109 3.40 3.43 17.80
C TYR A 109 3.38 4.89 17.37
N GLY A 110 2.27 5.31 16.78
CA GLY A 110 1.98 6.73 16.54
C GLY A 110 2.76 7.39 15.41
N LEU A 111 3.65 6.68 14.72
CA LEU A 111 4.44 7.23 13.61
C LEU A 111 3.66 7.37 12.30
N ASN A 112 2.50 6.72 12.21
CA ASN A 112 1.61 6.79 11.06
C ASN A 112 2.36 6.49 9.75
N HIS A 113 2.94 5.29 9.70
CA HIS A 113 3.71 4.74 8.58
C HIS A 113 2.85 4.65 7.31
N HIS A 114 2.84 5.71 6.50
CA HIS A 114 1.95 5.82 5.36
C HIS A 114 2.38 4.95 4.17
N ASP A 115 3.68 4.88 3.92
CA ASP A 115 4.25 4.09 2.82
C ASP A 115 5.45 3.31 3.32
N LEU A 116 5.76 2.19 2.64
CA LEU A 116 6.85 1.29 2.97
C LEU A 116 7.60 0.86 1.71
N ALA A 117 8.90 0.67 1.82
CA ALA A 117 9.69 0.07 0.75
C ALA A 117 10.91 -0.66 1.33
N PHE A 118 11.21 -1.81 0.75
CA PHE A 118 12.54 -2.39 0.88
C PHE A 118 13.48 -1.64 -0.05
N THR A 119 14.56 -1.13 0.51
CA THR A 119 15.57 -0.33 -0.20
C THR A 119 16.95 -0.95 0.02
N ARG A 120 17.98 -0.43 -0.65
CA ARG A 120 19.38 -0.77 -0.33
C ARG A 120 19.79 -0.40 1.10
N HIS A 121 19.03 0.47 1.76
CA HIS A 121 19.21 0.89 3.14
C HIS A 121 18.32 0.11 4.12
N GLY A 122 17.71 -0.99 3.69
CA GLY A 122 16.78 -1.79 4.49
C GLY A 122 15.32 -1.34 4.33
N LEU A 123 14.47 -1.70 5.29
CA LEU A 123 13.05 -1.36 5.26
C LEU A 123 12.85 0.10 5.69
N ILE A 124 12.46 0.96 4.75
CA ILE A 124 12.19 2.37 4.98
C ILE A 124 10.69 2.59 5.04
N SER A 125 10.26 3.54 5.88
CA SER A 125 8.90 3.99 5.99
C SER A 125 8.79 5.50 5.86
N VAL A 126 7.72 5.95 5.23
CA VAL A 126 7.26 7.33 5.34
C VAL A 126 6.61 7.52 6.72
N ASN A 127 7.32 8.20 7.61
CA ASN A 127 6.83 8.60 8.94
C ASN A 127 6.17 9.97 8.81
N THR A 128 4.85 9.94 8.59
CA THR A 128 4.02 11.13 8.41
C THR A 128 4.01 12.01 9.65
N THR A 129 3.91 11.38 10.83
CA THR A 129 3.85 12.08 12.12
C THR A 129 5.09 12.95 12.35
N CYS A 130 6.28 12.42 12.02
CA CYS A 130 7.55 13.13 12.19
C CYS A 130 8.09 13.81 10.91
N ALA A 131 7.30 13.83 9.84
CA ALA A 131 7.66 14.43 8.54
C ALA A 131 9.03 13.95 8.01
N CYS A 132 9.30 12.64 8.06
CA CYS A 132 10.58 12.08 7.65
C CYS A 132 10.46 10.68 7.03
N LEU A 133 11.52 10.28 6.33
CA LEU A 133 11.76 8.87 6.01
C LEU A 133 12.50 8.24 7.21
N GLY A 134 11.90 7.21 7.78
CA GLY A 134 12.45 6.45 8.90
C GLY A 134 12.80 5.04 8.48
N GLN A 135 14.02 4.60 8.73
CA GLN A 135 14.41 3.21 8.67
C GLN A 135 13.79 2.47 9.86
N VAL A 136 13.10 1.36 9.58
CA VAL A 136 12.59 0.45 10.60
C VAL A 136 13.78 -0.19 11.30
N ASP A 137 13.87 0.00 12.62
CA ASP A 137 14.99 -0.51 13.40
C ASP A 137 14.78 -1.98 13.74
N THR A 138 15.55 -2.85 13.09
CA THR A 138 15.46 -4.30 13.30
C THR A 138 16.18 -4.77 14.57
N TYR A 139 16.97 -3.90 15.21
CA TYR A 139 17.71 -4.23 16.45
C TYR A 139 16.95 -3.81 17.71
N GLY A 140 15.88 -3.01 17.58
CA GLY A 140 15.02 -2.60 18.69
C GLY A 140 15.64 -1.54 19.61
N GLU A 141 16.62 -0.77 19.15
CA GLU A 141 17.23 0.33 19.92
C GLU A 141 16.35 1.58 19.90
N TYR A 142 15.67 1.82 18.78
CA TYR A 142 14.82 2.98 18.54
C TYR A 142 13.48 2.55 17.93
N GLY A 143 12.45 3.40 18.05
CA GLY A 143 11.20 3.21 17.30
C GLY A 143 11.38 3.37 15.78
N PHE A 144 12.42 4.10 15.36
CA PHE A 144 12.91 4.21 13.98
C PHE A 144 14.27 4.94 13.98
N LYS A 145 15.08 4.74 12.94
CA LYS A 145 16.29 5.55 12.66
C LYS A 145 15.97 6.54 11.56
N THR A 146 16.24 7.83 11.76
CA THR A 146 15.93 8.84 10.73
C THR A 146 16.87 8.67 9.55
N PHE A 147 16.31 8.41 8.37
CA PHE A 147 17.06 8.27 7.14
C PHE A 147 17.17 9.61 6.39
N TRP A 148 16.05 10.32 6.27
CA TRP A 148 15.98 11.57 5.52
C TRP A 148 14.79 12.42 5.99
N LYS A 149 14.87 13.74 5.87
CA LYS A 149 13.74 14.67 6.05
C LYS A 149 13.83 15.79 5.00
N PRO A 150 12.71 16.43 4.62
CA PRO A 150 12.78 17.61 3.76
C PRO A 150 13.61 18.73 4.42
N GLU A 151 14.29 19.55 3.60
CA GLU A 151 15.17 20.62 4.11
C GLU A 151 14.39 21.67 4.92
N PHE A 152 13.15 21.97 4.51
CA PHE A 152 12.29 22.95 5.18
C PHE A 152 11.80 22.49 6.56
N ILE A 153 11.89 21.20 6.90
CA ILE A 153 11.54 20.70 8.23
C ILE A 153 12.71 20.97 9.18
N SER A 154 12.59 21.94 10.09
CA SER A 154 13.69 22.40 10.93
C SER A 154 14.16 21.34 11.94
N ARG A 155 13.25 20.53 12.48
CA ARG A 155 13.51 19.48 13.45
C ARG A 155 12.49 18.36 13.34
N LEU A 156 12.82 17.19 13.87
CA LEU A 156 11.82 16.14 14.06
C LEU A 156 10.86 16.56 15.16
N SER A 157 9.57 16.62 14.85
CA SER A 157 8.50 16.83 15.82
C SER A 157 7.30 15.93 15.45
N PRO A 158 6.56 15.38 16.42
CA PRO A 158 5.41 14.53 16.15
C PRO A 158 4.15 15.35 15.84
N GLU A 159 4.26 16.31 14.91
CA GLU A 159 3.25 17.34 14.67
C GLU A 159 2.60 17.25 13.27
N ASP A 160 3.05 16.32 12.42
CA ASP A 160 2.53 16.13 11.06
C ASP A 160 2.54 17.47 10.30
N CYS A 161 3.71 18.09 10.15
CA CYS A 161 3.85 19.45 9.64
C CYS A 161 3.42 19.58 8.17
N CYS A 162 4.00 18.73 7.31
CA CYS A 162 3.81 18.79 5.87
C CYS A 162 3.01 17.62 5.28
N HIS A 163 2.67 16.63 6.12
CA HIS A 163 2.06 15.38 5.70
C HIS A 163 2.85 14.68 4.58
N LEU A 164 4.11 14.32 4.90
CA LEU A 164 4.90 13.46 4.02
C LEU A 164 4.13 12.16 3.80
N ASN A 165 3.81 11.83 2.55
CA ASN A 165 2.74 10.87 2.26
C ASN A 165 3.26 9.56 1.65
N GLY A 166 4.07 9.63 0.58
CA GLY A 166 4.58 8.44 -0.09
C GLY A 166 5.99 8.61 -0.62
N MET A 167 6.59 7.50 -1.06
CA MET A 167 7.92 7.48 -1.66
C MET A 167 7.99 6.60 -2.90
N ALA A 168 8.80 7.02 -3.88
CA ALA A 168 9.12 6.26 -5.08
C ALA A 168 10.55 5.73 -4.97
N VAL A 169 10.69 4.41 -5.08
CA VAL A 169 11.97 3.70 -5.06
C VAL A 169 12.21 3.10 -6.44
N ASP A 170 13.41 3.26 -6.97
CA ASP A 170 13.79 2.70 -8.27
C ASP A 170 14.17 1.22 -8.20
N GLU A 171 14.50 0.66 -9.36
CA GLU A 171 14.89 -0.73 -9.54
C GLU A 171 16.20 -1.09 -8.79
N GLU A 172 17.09 -0.11 -8.56
CA GLU A 172 18.31 -0.27 -7.75
C GLU A 172 18.10 -0.03 -6.25
N GLY A 173 16.84 0.11 -5.81
CA GLY A 173 16.48 0.29 -4.42
C GLY A 173 16.84 1.67 -3.85
N GLU A 174 17.00 2.69 -4.68
CA GLU A 174 17.17 4.09 -4.28
C GLU A 174 15.85 4.81 -4.14
N ILE A 175 15.73 5.61 -3.10
CA ILE A 175 14.58 6.50 -2.95
C ILE A 175 14.81 7.72 -3.82
N ARG A 176 14.01 7.87 -4.89
CA ARG A 176 14.14 8.95 -5.87
C ARG A 176 13.31 10.17 -5.49
N TYR A 177 12.05 9.93 -5.13
CA TYR A 177 11.09 10.99 -4.88
C TYR A 177 10.22 10.70 -3.66
N VAL A 178 9.73 11.76 -3.05
CA VAL A 178 8.67 11.71 -2.05
C VAL A 178 7.57 12.70 -2.40
N THR A 179 6.35 12.45 -1.91
CA THR A 179 5.25 13.40 -1.97
C THR A 179 4.92 13.96 -0.60
N ALA A 180 4.52 15.22 -0.53
CA ALA A 180 4.01 15.88 0.68
C ALA A 180 2.84 16.79 0.33
N PHE A 181 1.97 17.10 1.29
CA PHE A 181 0.79 17.95 1.04
C PHE A 181 1.08 19.44 1.22
N SER A 182 2.22 19.79 1.80
CA SER A 182 2.71 21.17 1.86
C SER A 182 4.23 21.21 2.00
N THR A 183 4.80 22.41 1.97
CA THR A 183 6.21 22.69 2.29
C THR A 183 6.37 23.44 3.62
N ASN A 184 5.38 23.34 4.51
CA ASN A 184 5.34 24.11 5.76
C ASN A 184 5.82 23.26 6.95
N ASP A 185 6.56 23.90 7.86
CA ASP A 185 7.13 23.33 9.08
C ASP A 185 6.33 23.73 10.34
N VAL A 186 5.01 23.89 10.16
CA VAL A 186 4.08 24.15 11.25
C VAL A 186 3.15 22.95 11.36
N GLY A 187 3.01 22.44 12.59
CA GLY A 187 2.20 21.27 12.89
C GLY A 187 0.81 21.34 12.26
N SER A 188 0.44 20.30 11.52
CA SER A 188 -0.86 20.16 10.87
C SER A 188 -1.25 21.24 9.85
N SER A 189 -0.35 22.15 9.49
CA SER A 189 -0.61 23.30 8.59
C SER A 189 -0.94 22.89 7.16
N TRP A 190 -0.53 21.69 6.72
CA TRP A 190 -0.93 21.13 5.43
C TRP A 190 -2.46 21.11 5.20
N ARG A 191 -3.27 21.12 6.28
CA ARG A 191 -4.74 21.14 6.20
C ARG A 191 -5.31 22.47 5.67
N GLU A 192 -4.53 23.55 5.70
CA GLU A 192 -4.98 24.88 5.32
C GLU A 192 -5.14 25.05 3.80
N ASN A 193 -4.30 24.37 3.00
CA ASN A 193 -4.30 24.50 1.54
C ASN A 193 -4.09 23.15 0.83
N VAL A 194 -4.88 22.13 1.21
CA VAL A 194 -4.78 20.76 0.63
C VAL A 194 -5.02 20.71 -0.89
N MET A 195 -5.65 21.75 -1.46
CA MET A 195 -6.02 21.79 -2.87
C MET A 195 -4.88 22.16 -3.80
N ALA A 196 -3.86 22.89 -3.33
CA ALA A 196 -2.82 23.42 -4.21
C ALA A 196 -1.41 23.43 -3.61
N ALA A 197 -1.22 23.01 -2.36
CA ALA A 197 0.10 23.09 -1.72
C ALA A 197 0.97 21.83 -1.88
N GLY A 198 0.43 20.76 -2.47
CA GLY A 198 1.13 19.49 -2.57
C GLY A 198 2.34 19.55 -3.51
N VAL A 199 3.38 18.82 -3.13
CA VAL A 199 4.69 18.83 -3.80
C VAL A 199 5.23 17.43 -4.04
N VAL A 200 6.10 17.34 -5.06
CA VAL A 200 7.02 16.22 -5.29
C VAL A 200 8.44 16.71 -5.04
N ILE A 201 9.18 16.01 -4.19
CA ILE A 201 10.54 16.38 -3.77
C ILE A 201 11.50 15.30 -4.24
N ASN A 202 12.59 15.70 -4.90
CA ASN A 202 13.70 14.81 -5.21
C ASN A 202 14.53 14.57 -3.94
N VAL A 203 14.68 13.30 -3.55
CA VAL A 203 15.33 12.93 -2.28
C VAL A 203 16.84 13.13 -2.32
N GLN A 204 17.49 12.94 -3.47
CA GLN A 204 18.94 13.11 -3.60
C GLN A 204 19.37 14.58 -3.47
N THR A 205 18.56 15.50 -3.97
CA THR A 205 18.89 16.94 -4.03
C THR A 205 18.17 17.78 -2.98
N GLY A 206 17.10 17.25 -2.38
CA GLY A 206 16.22 18.01 -1.49
C GLY A 206 15.28 18.99 -2.21
N ALA A 207 15.39 19.14 -3.54
CA ALA A 207 14.64 20.12 -4.31
C ALA A 207 13.19 19.69 -4.55
N THR A 208 12.26 20.63 -4.36
CA THR A 208 10.90 20.52 -4.89
C THR A 208 10.96 20.58 -6.42
N VAL A 209 10.60 19.48 -7.08
CA VAL A 209 10.63 19.37 -8.55
C VAL A 209 9.28 19.63 -9.20
N LEU A 210 8.19 19.46 -8.44
CA LEU A 210 6.83 19.75 -8.87
C LEU A 210 6.02 20.27 -7.68
N ASP A 211 5.11 21.22 -7.92
CA ASP A 211 4.20 21.81 -6.94
C ASP A 211 2.80 22.04 -7.52
N GLY A 212 1.84 22.44 -6.68
CA GLY A 212 0.49 22.76 -7.13
C GLY A 212 -0.51 21.60 -7.08
N PHE A 213 -0.14 20.45 -6.51
CA PHE A 213 -0.98 19.24 -6.55
C PHE A 213 -1.93 19.14 -5.35
N THR A 214 -3.10 18.57 -5.60
CA THR A 214 -4.09 18.30 -4.54
C THR A 214 -3.80 16.96 -3.89
N MET A 215 -3.25 16.98 -2.68
CA MET A 215 -3.01 15.77 -1.87
C MET A 215 -2.25 14.68 -2.65
N PRO A 216 -0.96 14.89 -2.99
CA PRO A 216 -0.24 13.95 -3.84
C PRO A 216 0.05 12.62 -3.14
N HIS A 217 -0.50 11.52 -3.68
CA HIS A 217 -0.38 10.18 -3.11
C HIS A 217 0.35 9.21 -4.03
N SER A 218 0.80 8.12 -3.40
CA SER A 218 1.28 6.88 -4.03
C SER A 218 2.27 7.11 -5.17
N PRO A 219 3.34 7.89 -4.94
CA PRO A 219 4.39 8.01 -5.92
C PRO A 219 5.03 6.64 -6.16
N ARG A 220 5.20 6.25 -7.42
CA ARG A 220 5.83 5.00 -7.83
C ARG A 220 6.77 5.27 -8.98
N TRP A 221 7.96 4.70 -8.90
CA TRP A 221 8.90 4.69 -10.02
C TRP A 221 8.58 3.49 -10.91
N TYR A 222 8.41 3.73 -12.19
CA TYR A 222 8.13 2.67 -13.15
C TYR A 222 8.58 3.08 -14.55
N ASN A 223 9.31 2.21 -15.26
CA ASN A 223 9.79 2.47 -16.63
C ASN A 223 10.52 3.83 -16.76
N ASN A 224 11.45 4.12 -15.84
CA ASN A 224 12.22 5.36 -15.77
C ASN A 224 11.40 6.65 -15.65
N ARG A 225 10.19 6.54 -15.10
CA ARG A 225 9.28 7.66 -14.89
C ARG A 225 8.71 7.61 -13.49
N LEU A 226 8.37 8.78 -12.97
CA LEU A 226 7.60 8.88 -11.74
C LEU A 226 6.12 8.96 -12.07
N TYR A 227 5.32 8.07 -11.49
CA TYR A 227 3.87 8.13 -11.51
C TYR A 227 3.38 8.56 -10.13
N PHE A 228 2.38 9.41 -10.05
CA PHE A 228 1.77 9.83 -8.79
C PHE A 228 0.36 10.38 -9.02
N PHE A 229 -0.43 10.44 -7.97
CA PHE A 229 -1.78 10.99 -8.03
C PHE A 229 -1.85 12.42 -7.54
N SER A 230 -2.79 13.20 -8.08
CA SER A 230 -3.46 14.30 -7.38
C SER A 230 -4.83 13.78 -6.93
N SER A 231 -4.91 13.25 -5.72
CA SER A 231 -5.95 12.29 -5.35
C SER A 231 -7.36 12.85 -5.29
N ALA A 232 -7.54 14.07 -4.78
CA ALA A 232 -8.89 14.65 -4.68
C ALA A 232 -9.34 15.36 -5.96
N THR A 233 -8.43 15.62 -6.91
CA THR A 233 -8.80 15.98 -8.29
C THR A 233 -8.94 14.75 -9.19
N GLU A 234 -8.60 13.56 -8.68
CA GLU A 234 -8.82 12.27 -9.31
C GLU A 234 -7.87 12.03 -10.50
N GLU A 235 -6.72 12.69 -10.51
CA GLU A 235 -5.81 12.73 -11.67
C GLU A 235 -4.56 11.89 -11.44
N LEU A 236 -4.20 11.05 -12.41
CA LEU A 236 -2.91 10.38 -12.50
C LEU A 236 -1.96 11.18 -13.37
N PHE A 237 -0.76 11.43 -12.86
CA PHE A 237 0.32 12.11 -13.55
C PHE A 237 1.49 11.17 -13.82
N GLU A 238 2.18 11.42 -14.92
CA GLU A 238 3.51 10.90 -15.20
C GLU A 238 4.50 12.08 -15.27
N TYR A 239 5.63 11.94 -14.60
CA TYR A 239 6.73 12.89 -14.62
C TYR A 239 7.96 12.25 -15.26
N PHE A 240 8.57 13.00 -16.17
CA PHE A 240 9.74 12.65 -16.94
C PHE A 240 10.94 13.44 -16.41
N PRO A 241 11.80 12.85 -15.57
CA PRO A 241 12.85 13.61 -14.89
C PRO A 241 13.88 14.25 -15.83
N GLU A 242 14.27 13.55 -16.90
CA GLU A 242 15.26 14.06 -17.85
C GLU A 242 14.76 15.29 -18.61
N GLN A 243 13.47 15.32 -18.93
CA GLN A 243 12.81 16.40 -19.67
C GLN A 243 12.25 17.48 -18.74
N GLN A 244 12.18 17.19 -17.43
CA GLN A 244 11.50 18.02 -16.42
C GLN A 244 10.05 18.36 -16.79
N THR A 245 9.35 17.43 -17.43
CA THR A 245 7.95 17.60 -17.85
C THR A 245 7.02 16.69 -17.09
N VAL A 246 5.84 17.20 -16.72
CA VAL A 246 4.75 16.43 -16.10
C VAL A 246 3.52 16.44 -17.00
N ASN A 247 2.91 15.27 -17.20
CA ASN A 247 1.71 15.11 -18.01
C ASN A 247 0.60 14.48 -17.18
N LYS A 248 -0.62 15.02 -17.31
CA LYS A 248 -1.82 14.31 -16.87
C LYS A 248 -2.10 13.17 -17.84
N LEU A 249 -2.16 11.94 -17.33
CA LEU A 249 -2.49 10.75 -18.11
C LEU A 249 -3.99 10.52 -18.20
N PHE A 250 -4.67 10.58 -17.05
CA PHE A 250 -6.08 10.23 -16.95
C PHE A 250 -6.71 10.86 -15.72
N GLN A 251 -8.03 11.04 -15.76
CA GLN A 251 -8.83 11.44 -14.61
C GLN A 251 -9.87 10.35 -14.32
N PHE A 252 -9.83 9.82 -13.10
CA PHE A 252 -10.70 8.74 -12.62
C PHE A 252 -11.96 9.30 -11.97
N ASP A 253 -12.86 8.39 -11.55
CA ASP A 253 -14.05 8.73 -10.77
C ASP A 253 -13.94 8.15 -9.36
N GLY A 254 -13.39 8.95 -8.44
CA GLY A 254 -13.21 8.64 -7.04
C GLY A 254 -11.83 8.97 -6.50
N PHE A 255 -11.69 8.96 -5.17
CA PHE A 255 -10.47 9.36 -4.50
C PHE A 255 -9.41 8.29 -4.71
N ILE A 256 -8.38 8.58 -5.51
CA ILE A 256 -7.37 7.58 -5.91
C ILE A 256 -6.17 7.56 -4.98
N ARG A 257 -5.77 6.36 -4.54
CA ARG A 257 -4.53 6.08 -3.81
C ARG A 257 -4.28 4.58 -3.78
N GLY A 258 -3.05 4.18 -3.52
CA GLY A 258 -2.57 2.83 -3.80
C GLY A 258 -2.31 2.69 -5.30
N LEU A 259 -1.07 2.38 -5.66
CA LEU A 259 -0.63 2.24 -7.04
C LEU A 259 0.47 1.19 -7.10
N ASP A 260 0.29 0.25 -8.02
CA ASP A 260 1.36 -0.67 -8.42
C ASP A 260 1.14 -1.14 -9.87
N PHE A 261 2.14 -1.79 -10.45
CA PHE A 261 2.16 -2.09 -11.88
C PHE A 261 2.40 -3.58 -12.17
N ALA A 262 1.83 -4.04 -13.29
CA ALA A 262 2.20 -5.31 -13.93
C ALA A 262 2.17 -5.15 -15.45
N GLY A 263 3.35 -5.17 -16.08
CA GLY A 263 3.47 -4.93 -17.52
C GLY A 263 2.90 -3.57 -17.94
N GLN A 264 1.95 -3.55 -18.86
CA GLN A 264 1.32 -2.29 -19.31
C GLN A 264 0.21 -1.78 -18.37
N TYR A 265 -0.13 -2.53 -17.33
CA TYR A 265 -1.29 -2.23 -16.50
C TYR A 265 -0.89 -1.60 -15.17
N ALA A 266 -1.63 -0.56 -14.79
CA ALA A 266 -1.60 0.03 -13.45
C ALA A 266 -2.83 -0.44 -12.67
N PHE A 267 -2.62 -0.85 -11.41
CA PHE A 267 -3.66 -1.21 -10.46
C PHE A 267 -3.81 -0.09 -9.46
N ILE A 268 -4.98 0.54 -9.44
CA ILE A 268 -5.20 1.80 -8.74
C ILE A 268 -6.33 1.63 -7.74
N GLY A 269 -6.08 1.92 -6.47
CA GLY A 269 -7.12 1.93 -5.46
C GLY A 269 -8.03 3.16 -5.60
N VAL A 270 -9.33 2.93 -5.57
CA VAL A 270 -10.37 3.96 -5.60
C VAL A 270 -11.12 3.93 -4.28
N SER A 271 -11.22 5.07 -3.62
CA SER A 271 -11.83 5.24 -2.30
C SER A 271 -13.01 6.20 -2.36
N ARG A 272 -14.01 5.95 -1.52
CA ARG A 272 -15.06 6.92 -1.19
C ARG A 272 -14.62 7.77 -0.01
N LEU A 273 -14.42 9.06 -0.25
CA LEU A 273 -14.04 9.99 0.81
C LEU A 273 -15.26 10.31 1.68
N ARG A 274 -15.21 9.92 2.96
CA ARG A 274 -16.27 10.27 3.92
C ARG A 274 -16.10 11.70 4.46
N LYS A 275 -17.20 12.35 4.84
CA LYS A 275 -17.18 13.64 5.55
C LYS A 275 -16.31 13.52 6.81
N SER A 276 -15.24 14.30 6.84
CA SER A 276 -14.29 14.37 7.96
C SER A 276 -13.86 15.81 8.20
N ARG A 277 -13.27 16.10 9.35
CA ARG A 277 -12.79 17.45 9.67
C ARG A 277 -11.67 17.92 8.72
N ALA A 278 -10.86 17.00 8.20
CA ALA A 278 -9.73 17.33 7.34
C ALA A 278 -10.11 17.48 5.86
N PHE A 279 -11.18 16.81 5.41
CA PHE A 279 -11.46 16.67 3.98
C PHE A 279 -12.92 16.88 3.59
N GLY A 280 -13.80 17.16 4.55
CA GLY A 280 -15.25 17.27 4.32
C GLY A 280 -15.68 18.42 3.41
N PHE A 281 -14.78 19.35 3.09
CA PHE A 281 -15.02 20.47 2.17
C PHE A 281 -14.69 20.14 0.70
N LEU A 282 -14.10 18.98 0.42
CA LEU A 282 -13.68 18.62 -0.94
C LEU A 282 -14.89 18.24 -1.82
N PRO A 283 -14.97 18.70 -3.08
CA PRO A 283 -16.09 18.39 -3.97
C PRO A 283 -16.36 16.88 -4.14
N ILE A 284 -15.30 16.08 -4.12
CA ILE A 284 -15.35 14.62 -4.25
C ILE A 284 -16.18 13.92 -3.16
N VAL A 285 -16.40 14.57 -2.01
CA VAL A 285 -17.17 14.02 -0.88
C VAL A 285 -18.65 13.82 -1.22
N GLU A 286 -19.19 14.60 -2.17
CA GLU A 286 -20.60 14.51 -2.58
C GLU A 286 -20.81 13.49 -3.72
N LYS A 287 -19.74 12.88 -4.25
CA LYS A 287 -19.83 11.89 -5.32
C LYS A 287 -20.23 10.50 -4.80
N VAL A 288 -21.02 9.79 -5.60
CA VAL A 288 -21.31 8.37 -5.37
C VAL A 288 -20.20 7.52 -5.96
N ILE A 289 -19.16 7.27 -5.16
CA ILE A 289 -17.99 6.49 -5.58
C ILE A 289 -18.20 5.01 -5.24
N ARG A 290 -17.69 4.13 -6.11
CA ARG A 290 -17.61 2.67 -5.88
C ARG A 290 -16.18 2.32 -5.44
N PRO A 291 -15.95 2.04 -4.14
CA PRO A 291 -14.61 1.73 -3.64
C PRO A 291 -14.12 0.41 -4.22
N GLY A 292 -12.84 0.34 -4.57
CA GLY A 292 -12.38 -0.73 -5.43
C GLY A 292 -10.94 -0.61 -5.90
N VAL A 293 -10.59 -1.48 -6.85
CA VAL A 293 -9.38 -1.37 -7.64
C VAL A 293 -9.78 -1.22 -9.10
N VAL A 294 -9.22 -0.24 -9.79
CA VAL A 294 -9.35 -0.12 -11.26
C VAL A 294 -8.07 -0.61 -11.92
N VAL A 295 -8.22 -1.31 -13.03
CA VAL A 295 -7.13 -1.74 -13.91
C VAL A 295 -7.07 -0.76 -15.07
N PHE A 296 -5.97 -0.02 -15.15
CA PHE A 296 -5.74 1.00 -16.17
C PHE A 296 -4.65 0.56 -17.13
N ASP A 297 -4.95 0.54 -18.42
CA ASP A 297 -3.97 0.28 -19.47
C ASP A 297 -3.18 1.57 -19.79
N LEU A 298 -1.89 1.58 -19.47
CA LEU A 298 -1.01 2.73 -19.67
C LEU A 298 -0.80 3.06 -21.16
N GLN A 299 -0.83 2.06 -22.05
CA GLN A 299 -0.63 2.26 -23.48
C GLN A 299 -1.90 2.78 -24.13
N ALA A 300 -3.03 2.13 -23.85
CA ALA A 300 -4.33 2.52 -24.41
C ALA A 300 -4.95 3.74 -23.70
N ARG A 301 -4.40 4.14 -22.54
CA ARG A 301 -4.86 5.23 -21.68
C ARG A 301 -6.35 5.14 -21.34
N LYS A 302 -6.79 3.94 -20.93
CA LYS A 302 -8.18 3.66 -20.56
C LYS A 302 -8.28 2.68 -19.41
N VAL A 303 -9.37 2.77 -18.66
CA VAL A 303 -9.77 1.73 -17.70
C VAL A 303 -10.24 0.51 -18.48
N VAL A 304 -9.69 -0.66 -18.16
CA VAL A 304 -10.00 -1.95 -18.82
C VAL A 304 -10.72 -2.93 -17.89
N GLY A 305 -10.78 -2.64 -16.59
CA GLY A 305 -11.54 -3.46 -15.66
C GLY A 305 -11.61 -2.82 -14.28
N GLU A 306 -12.58 -3.27 -13.50
CA GLU A 306 -12.82 -2.79 -12.15
C GLU A 306 -13.11 -3.95 -11.21
N ILE A 307 -12.69 -3.81 -9.96
CA ILE A 307 -13.03 -4.66 -8.83
C ILE A 307 -13.66 -3.76 -7.79
N VAL A 308 -14.93 -3.98 -7.46
CA VAL A 308 -15.72 -3.16 -6.54
C VAL A 308 -15.93 -3.92 -5.24
N PHE A 309 -15.44 -3.37 -4.14
CA PHE A 309 -15.64 -3.93 -2.81
C PHE A 309 -17.08 -3.69 -2.31
N PRO A 310 -17.59 -4.56 -1.43
CA PRO A 310 -18.91 -4.38 -0.86
C PRO A 310 -18.97 -3.21 0.14
N ASP A 311 -20.18 -2.88 0.57
CA ASP A 311 -20.41 -1.91 1.63
C ASP A 311 -19.61 -2.24 2.91
N GLY A 312 -19.09 -1.19 3.55
CA GLY A 312 -18.19 -1.30 4.71
C GLY A 312 -16.71 -1.19 4.36
N VAL A 313 -16.35 -1.29 3.07
CA VAL A 313 -15.00 -0.98 2.58
C VAL A 313 -15.06 0.30 1.76
N ASP A 314 -14.84 1.45 2.40
CA ASP A 314 -14.86 2.75 1.70
C ASP A 314 -13.47 3.27 1.32
N GLU A 315 -12.43 2.81 2.01
CA GLU A 315 -11.08 3.35 1.89
C GLU A 315 -10.14 2.23 1.44
N ILE A 316 -9.59 2.35 0.23
CA ILE A 316 -8.48 1.52 -0.26
C ILE A 316 -7.21 2.31 -0.03
N PHE A 317 -6.33 1.85 0.86
CA PHE A 317 -5.18 2.62 1.31
C PHE A 317 -3.97 2.43 0.41
N ASP A 318 -3.57 1.18 0.23
CA ASP A 318 -2.50 0.80 -0.68
C ASP A 318 -2.90 -0.43 -1.49
N VAL A 319 -2.29 -0.57 -2.67
CA VAL A 319 -2.45 -1.69 -3.58
C VAL A 319 -1.06 -2.18 -3.95
N LYS A 320 -0.80 -3.47 -3.78
CA LYS A 320 0.47 -4.10 -4.13
C LYS A 320 0.23 -5.27 -5.07
N VAL A 321 0.96 -5.32 -6.17
CA VAL A 321 1.00 -6.45 -7.09
C VAL A 321 1.96 -7.49 -6.54
N LEU A 322 1.49 -8.72 -6.38
CA LEU A 322 2.31 -9.90 -6.15
C LEU A 322 2.57 -10.58 -7.50
N PRO A 323 3.81 -10.59 -8.00
CA PRO A 323 4.14 -11.29 -9.24
C PRO A 323 4.29 -12.80 -9.01
N ASP A 324 4.31 -13.53 -10.12
CA ASP A 324 4.63 -14.96 -10.23
C ASP A 324 3.80 -15.83 -9.29
N THR A 325 2.50 -15.57 -9.21
CA THR A 325 1.59 -16.27 -8.31
C THR A 325 0.20 -16.44 -8.89
N GLU A 326 -0.35 -17.64 -8.76
CA GLU A 326 -1.73 -17.94 -9.18
C GLU A 326 -2.71 -17.79 -8.02
N SER A 327 -2.26 -18.06 -6.79
CA SER A 327 -3.07 -17.92 -5.59
C SER A 327 -2.21 -17.53 -4.40
N ALA A 328 -2.60 -16.46 -3.71
CA ALA A 328 -1.84 -15.93 -2.58
C ALA A 328 -2.80 -15.55 -1.45
N THR A 329 -2.26 -15.54 -0.23
CA THR A 329 -2.95 -14.99 0.92
C THR A 329 -1.98 -14.50 1.99
N VAL A 330 -2.45 -13.61 2.85
CA VAL A 330 -1.73 -13.12 4.03
C VAL A 330 -2.35 -13.74 5.27
N TYR A 331 -1.54 -14.31 6.16
CA TYR A 331 -2.03 -14.90 7.40
C TYR A 331 -2.36 -13.82 8.44
N ASP A 332 -3.46 -13.97 9.19
CA ASP A 332 -3.84 -13.01 10.23
C ASP A 332 -2.84 -13.06 11.39
N PRO A 333 -2.10 -11.97 11.70
CA PRO A 333 -1.10 -11.95 12.76
C PRO A 333 -1.69 -12.12 14.16
N ASN A 334 -2.99 -11.93 14.33
CA ASN A 334 -3.69 -12.04 15.60
C ASN A 334 -4.50 -13.34 15.72
N ALA A 335 -4.57 -14.15 14.66
CA ALA A 335 -5.27 -15.43 14.74
C ALA A 335 -4.55 -16.38 15.71
N PRO A 336 -5.26 -17.22 16.48
CA PRO A 336 -4.63 -18.19 17.39
C PRO A 336 -3.59 -19.10 16.71
N GLY A 337 -3.77 -19.43 15.43
CA GLY A 337 -2.79 -20.21 14.67
C GLY A 337 -1.49 -19.46 14.35
N ALA A 338 -1.45 -18.13 14.46
CA ALA A 338 -0.20 -17.35 14.32
C ALA A 338 0.84 -17.70 15.40
N MET A 339 0.41 -18.30 16.51
CA MET A 339 1.29 -18.80 17.58
C MET A 339 1.61 -20.29 17.44
N LYS A 340 1.05 -20.98 16.43
CA LYS A 340 1.20 -22.42 16.24
C LYS A 340 2.23 -22.79 15.19
N ALA A 341 2.64 -21.89 14.29
CA ALA A 341 3.65 -22.24 13.31
C ALA A 341 5.06 -22.16 13.92
N ILE A 342 5.86 -23.17 13.59
CA ILE A 342 7.28 -23.24 13.87
C ILE A 342 7.97 -23.17 12.51
N ILE A 343 8.75 -22.12 12.29
CA ILE A 343 9.50 -21.90 11.05
C ILE A 343 10.99 -21.80 11.41
N SER A 344 11.78 -22.76 10.97
CA SER A 344 13.23 -22.78 11.11
C SER A 344 13.90 -22.93 9.74
N GLU A 345 15.24 -22.97 9.75
CA GLU A 345 16.03 -23.22 8.54
C GLU A 345 15.68 -24.56 7.88
N SER A 346 15.37 -25.60 8.67
CA SER A 346 15.14 -26.96 8.17
C SER A 346 13.72 -27.50 8.38
N LEU A 347 12.87 -26.78 9.13
CA LEU A 347 11.53 -27.24 9.50
C LEU A 347 10.49 -26.15 9.28
N ILE A 348 9.35 -26.52 8.72
CA ILE A 348 8.10 -25.81 8.92
C ILE A 348 7.10 -26.81 9.49
N SER A 349 6.48 -26.46 10.61
CA SER A 349 5.49 -27.30 11.27
C SER A 349 4.43 -26.46 11.93
N TRP A 350 3.28 -27.07 12.19
CA TRP A 350 2.19 -26.48 12.97
C TRP A 350 1.97 -27.33 14.20
N ILE A 351 2.01 -26.70 15.38
CA ILE A 351 1.69 -27.36 16.64
C ILE A 351 0.25 -27.85 16.57
N ARG A 352 0.05 -29.17 16.63
CA ARG A 352 -1.27 -29.81 16.67
C ARG A 352 -1.85 -29.69 18.07
N GLU A 353 -3.19 -29.64 18.18
CA GLU A 353 -3.90 -29.48 19.46
C GLU A 353 -3.82 -30.69 20.39
N ASP A 354 -3.21 -31.80 19.94
CA ASP A 354 -3.12 -33.05 20.69
C ASP A 354 -1.93 -33.12 21.67
N ASN A 355 -1.31 -31.98 22.01
CA ASN A 355 -0.21 -31.88 22.98
C ASN A 355 -0.57 -31.01 24.18
#